data_AF-A0A7Z9W0L5-F1
#
_entry.id   AF-A0A7Z9W0L5-F1
#
_cell.length_a   1.000
_cell.length_b   1.000
_cell.length_c   1.000
_cell.angle_alpha   90.00
_cell.angle_beta   90.00
_cell.angle_gamma   90.00
#
_symmetry.space_group_name_H-M   'P 1'
#
loop_
_entity.id
_entity.type
_entity.pdbx_description
1 polymer ?
#
loop_
_entity_poly.entity_id
_entity_poly.type
_entity_poly.pdbx_seq_one_letter_code
_entity_poly.pdbx_strand_id
1 'polypeptide(L)'
;MMQKILMQRSLLYPETRAGRRRAFIATLLATLLPGCIRRHAVTSTADAVNRDHRPITIRVQQPDGTVKTFPVEYYIRGTIISEVPLASLSLLGARTISEVQSIIARTYVLHHRTRHFQDGFDFCSTTHCQVYRDPTANLTTHQALANESVARTTGMIVTYNGMPIDSVYHADCGGATSSATSVWGGQAPPYLDGVVDDFCRTLNRPPWTLSIGRETLRDALNGDPRTTVGRDLKTIVVTRRDNAGRALKIELNGSKKLIVSGAILRSVLGARFGFTRIKSTKFEIRGRNDYFLITGTGFGHGAGLCQTGAMARAEAGHPTKQIITAYYPGTTLSNFHELLIQSDAGEKHTAATDSIAHMNIATEVSSGPGRSQ
;
A
#
# COMPACT_ATOMS: atom_id res chain seq x y z
N MET A 1 -36.04 -30.71 -19.85
CA MET A 1 -36.27 -31.80 -20.82
C MET A 1 -35.48 -33.00 -20.34
N MET A 2 -36.20 -34.01 -19.80
CA MET A 2 -35.86 -35.43 -19.55
C MET A 2 -34.48 -35.82 -18.98
N GLN A 3 -34.27 -36.75 -18.06
CA GLN A 3 -35.05 -37.65 -17.18
C GLN A 3 -33.95 -38.41 -16.38
N LYS A 4 -34.00 -38.50 -15.04
CA LYS A 4 -34.47 -39.64 -14.21
C LYS A 4 -33.43 -40.78 -13.99
N ILE A 5 -33.59 -41.46 -12.83
CA ILE A 5 -33.17 -42.84 -12.41
C ILE A 5 -32.09 -42.85 -11.31
N LEU A 6 -32.47 -42.91 -10.01
CA LEU A 6 -32.74 -44.08 -9.12
C LEU A 6 -31.48 -44.37 -8.24
N MET A 7 -31.50 -44.88 -7.01
CA MET A 7 -32.50 -45.24 -6.00
C MET A 7 -31.72 -45.55 -4.71
N GLN A 8 -32.40 -45.46 -3.57
CA GLN A 8 -31.96 -45.85 -2.23
C GLN A 8 -31.53 -47.33 -2.12
N ARG A 9 -30.64 -47.65 -1.16
CA ARG A 9 -30.92 -48.71 -0.16
C ARG A 9 -30.00 -48.66 1.06
N SER A 10 -30.62 -49.04 2.17
CA SER A 10 -30.29 -48.93 3.59
C SER A 10 -29.44 -50.10 4.12
N LEU A 11 -29.30 -50.14 5.46
CA LEU A 11 -28.87 -51.24 6.37
C LEU A 11 -27.40 -51.15 6.82
N LEU A 12 -26.97 -51.44 8.06
CA LEU A 12 -27.52 -51.67 9.40
C LEU A 12 -26.30 -51.68 10.36
N TYR A 13 -26.46 -51.12 11.57
CA TYR A 13 -25.89 -51.39 12.93
C TYR A 13 -24.85 -52.54 13.16
N PRO A 14 -24.07 -52.60 14.29
CA PRO A 14 -24.43 -52.13 15.65
C PRO A 14 -23.32 -51.55 16.59
N GLU A 15 -23.81 -50.98 17.71
CA GLU A 15 -23.12 -50.68 18.96
C GLU A 15 -22.49 -51.90 19.66
N THR A 16 -21.51 -51.68 20.55
CA THR A 16 -21.39 -52.45 21.81
C THR A 16 -21.06 -51.57 23.01
N ARG A 17 -21.63 -52.00 24.15
CA ARG A 17 -21.82 -51.35 25.46
C ARG A 17 -20.66 -51.59 26.45
N ALA A 18 -20.51 -50.60 27.34
CA ALA A 18 -20.43 -50.65 28.82
C ALA A 18 -19.59 -51.73 29.57
N GLY A 19 -18.81 -51.25 30.55
CA GLY A 19 -18.32 -52.05 31.68
C GLY A 19 -17.94 -51.20 32.89
N ARG A 20 -18.85 -51.08 33.86
CA ARG A 20 -18.60 -50.59 35.23
C ARG A 20 -17.89 -51.68 36.06
N ARG A 21 -16.89 -51.33 36.87
CA ARG A 21 -16.55 -52.07 38.10
C ARG A 21 -16.34 -51.10 39.27
N ARG A 22 -16.81 -51.56 40.43
CA ARG A 22 -17.01 -50.84 41.69
C ARG A 22 -15.77 -50.87 42.59
N ALA A 23 -15.69 -49.82 43.42
CA ALA A 23 -15.29 -49.78 44.83
C ALA A 23 -13.85 -50.13 45.23
N PHE A 24 -13.16 -49.16 45.84
CA PHE A 24 -12.56 -49.31 47.16
C PHE A 24 -12.63 -47.97 47.91
N ILE A 25 -13.16 -48.04 49.12
CA ILE A 25 -13.25 -46.96 50.12
C ILE A 25 -11.90 -46.92 50.85
N ALA A 26 -11.27 -45.75 50.90
CA ALA A 26 -10.19 -45.46 51.84
C ALA A 26 -10.41 -44.06 52.41
N THR A 27 -10.98 -44.03 53.61
CA THR A 27 -11.19 -42.82 54.41
C THR A 27 -9.86 -42.47 55.08
N LEU A 28 -9.15 -41.45 54.58
CA LEU A 28 -8.01 -40.85 55.27
C LEU A 28 -8.40 -39.42 55.67
N LEU A 29 -8.65 -39.21 56.97
CA LEU A 29 -8.76 -37.89 57.57
C LEU A 29 -7.38 -37.22 57.50
N ALA A 30 -7.25 -36.20 56.63
CA ALA A 30 -6.13 -35.28 56.65
C ALA A 30 -6.65 -33.88 57.02
N THR A 31 -6.16 -33.39 58.15
CA THR A 31 -6.43 -32.07 58.72
C THR A 31 -5.98 -30.96 57.76
N LEU A 32 -6.92 -30.12 57.31
CA LEU A 32 -6.64 -28.92 56.53
C LEU A 32 -6.19 -27.79 57.47
N LEU A 33 -4.88 -27.54 57.51
CA LEU A 33 -4.34 -26.24 57.92
C LEU A 33 -4.40 -25.29 56.71
N PRO A 34 -4.96 -24.06 56.81
CA PRO A 34 -4.91 -23.09 55.73
C PRO A 34 -3.51 -22.46 55.66
N GLY A 35 -2.59 -23.16 55.00
CA GLY A 35 -1.32 -22.58 54.56
C GLY A 35 -1.57 -21.67 53.36
N CYS A 36 -1.45 -20.35 53.56
CA CYS A 36 -1.45 -19.37 52.48
C CYS A 36 -0.26 -19.59 51.54
N ILE A 37 -0.42 -20.43 50.52
CA ILE A 37 0.50 -20.47 49.38
C ILE A 37 0.18 -19.24 48.54
N ARG A 38 0.99 -18.18 48.70
CA ARG A 38 1.06 -17.10 47.70
C ARG A 38 1.52 -17.73 46.38
N ARG A 39 0.57 -18.02 45.50
CA ARG A 39 0.87 -18.22 44.08
C ARG A 39 1.38 -16.88 43.57
N HIS A 40 2.70 -16.73 43.48
CA HIS A 40 3.26 -15.75 42.57
C HIS A 40 2.80 -16.17 41.18
N ALA A 41 1.77 -15.49 40.68
CA ALA A 41 1.38 -15.57 39.29
C ALA A 41 2.62 -15.13 38.49
N VAL A 42 3.34 -16.10 37.92
CA VAL A 42 4.30 -15.85 36.86
C VAL A 42 3.45 -15.32 35.72
N THR A 43 3.34 -14.00 35.64
CA THR A 43 2.69 -13.31 34.55
C THR A 43 3.50 -13.68 33.32
N SER A 44 2.86 -14.31 32.35
CA SER A 44 3.55 -14.67 31.11
C SER A 44 4.10 -13.39 30.49
N THR A 45 5.27 -13.45 29.89
CA THR A 45 5.86 -12.33 29.14
C THR A 45 4.94 -11.86 28.00
N ALA A 46 3.94 -12.67 27.60
CA ALA A 46 2.90 -12.30 26.64
C ALA A 46 1.86 -11.31 27.21
N ASP A 47 1.56 -11.38 28.51
CA ASP A 47 0.60 -10.45 29.15
C ASP A 47 1.21 -9.07 29.42
N ALA A 48 2.54 -8.96 29.41
CA ALA A 48 3.26 -7.70 29.59
C ALA A 48 3.28 -6.82 28.32
N VAL A 49 3.06 -7.40 27.13
CA VAL A 49 3.02 -6.66 25.85
C VAL A 49 1.71 -5.88 25.67
N ASN A 50 0.68 -6.18 26.48
CA ASN A 50 -0.65 -5.58 26.38
C ASN A 50 -0.90 -4.46 27.41
N ARG A 51 0.14 -3.68 27.77
CA ARG A 51 -0.01 -2.47 28.58
C ARG A 51 -0.01 -1.24 27.68
N ASP A 52 -1.20 -0.64 27.58
CA ASP A 52 -1.44 0.79 27.39
C ASP A 52 -0.92 1.46 26.10
N HIS A 53 -1.05 0.81 24.95
CA HIS A 53 -0.88 1.50 23.67
C HIS A 53 -2.21 2.07 23.22
N ARG A 54 -2.45 3.36 23.48
CA ARG A 54 -3.53 4.10 22.80
C ARG A 54 -3.40 3.83 21.29
N PRO A 55 -4.48 3.41 20.60
CA PRO A 55 -4.40 3.13 19.19
C PRO A 55 -3.94 4.38 18.46
N ILE A 56 -2.93 4.24 17.61
CA ILE A 56 -2.50 5.32 16.73
C ILE A 56 -3.69 5.67 15.86
N THR A 57 -4.07 6.94 15.83
CA THR A 57 -5.17 7.43 15.02
C THR A 57 -4.66 8.31 13.88
N ILE A 58 -5.47 8.41 12.83
CA ILE A 58 -5.25 9.31 11.70
C ILE A 58 -6.54 10.03 11.34
N ARG A 59 -6.40 11.24 10.80
CA ARG A 59 -7.49 12.07 10.31
C ARG A 59 -7.62 11.91 8.80
N VAL A 60 -8.78 11.44 8.35
CA VAL A 60 -9.06 11.15 6.93
C VAL A 60 -10.20 12.03 6.43
N GLN A 61 -9.93 12.83 5.41
CA GLN A 61 -10.96 13.60 4.70
C GLN A 61 -11.81 12.67 3.83
N GLN A 62 -13.13 12.77 4.00
CA GLN A 62 -14.15 12.03 3.29
C GLN A 62 -14.57 12.75 1.99
N PRO A 63 -15.28 12.07 1.05
CA PRO A 63 -15.70 12.68 -0.21
C PRO A 63 -16.62 13.90 -0.06
N ASP A 64 -17.35 14.00 1.05
CA ASP A 64 -18.23 15.13 1.38
C ASP A 64 -17.46 16.33 2.01
N GLY A 65 -16.13 16.23 2.11
CA GLY A 65 -15.27 17.25 2.71
C GLY A 65 -15.10 17.14 4.23
N THR A 66 -15.87 16.28 4.91
CA THR A 66 -15.74 16.09 6.36
C THR A 66 -14.45 15.35 6.73
N VAL A 67 -13.90 15.61 7.92
CA VAL A 67 -12.70 14.91 8.43
C VAL A 67 -13.10 13.98 9.56
N LYS A 68 -12.74 12.70 9.44
CA LYS A 68 -13.01 11.67 10.45
C LYS A 68 -11.71 11.10 11.00
N THR A 69 -11.70 10.78 12.29
CA THR A 69 -10.55 10.17 12.96
C THR A 69 -10.75 8.67 13.05
N PHE A 70 -9.77 7.89 12.61
CA PHE A 70 -9.81 6.43 12.63
C PHE A 70 -8.57 5.85 13.31
N PRO A 71 -8.70 4.76 14.09
CA PRO A 71 -7.57 3.91 14.41
C PRO A 71 -6.89 3.43 13.12
N VAL A 72 -5.56 3.46 13.07
CA VAL A 72 -4.78 3.04 11.89
C VAL A 72 -5.22 1.64 11.43
N GLU A 73 -5.31 0.67 12.34
CA GLU A 73 -5.71 -0.70 12.01
C GLU A 73 -7.10 -0.79 11.36
N TYR A 74 -8.03 0.08 11.75
CA TYR A 74 -9.36 0.13 11.15
C TYR A 74 -9.32 0.73 9.74
N TYR A 75 -8.51 1.77 9.53
CA TYR A 75 -8.28 2.36 8.21
C TYR A 75 -7.60 1.38 7.23
N ILE A 76 -6.62 0.60 7.71
CA ILE A 76 -5.91 -0.39 6.90
C ILE A 76 -6.88 -1.48 6.40
N ARG A 77 -7.82 -1.95 7.22
CA ARG A 77 -8.86 -2.91 6.80
C ARG A 77 -9.68 -2.38 5.63
N GLY A 78 -10.16 -1.14 5.73
CA GLY A 78 -10.92 -0.50 4.67
C GLY A 78 -10.13 -0.30 3.38
N THR A 79 -8.83 -0.05 3.49
CA THR A 79 -7.92 0.11 2.35
C THR A 79 -7.73 -1.19 1.58
N ILE A 80 -7.43 -2.30 2.26
CA ILE A 80 -7.14 -3.58 1.60
C ILE A 80 -8.34 -4.08 0.80
N ILE A 81 -9.53 -4.01 1.40
CA ILE A 81 -10.78 -4.43 0.77
C ILE A 81 -11.09 -3.59 -0.49
N SER A 82 -10.58 -2.36 -0.55
CA SER A 82 -10.81 -1.43 -1.66
C SER A 82 -9.78 -1.55 -2.78
N GLU A 83 -8.53 -1.86 -2.43
CA GLU A 83 -7.38 -1.81 -3.35
C GLU A 83 -7.03 -3.16 -3.97
N VAL A 84 -7.34 -4.28 -3.30
CA VAL A 84 -6.90 -5.61 -3.73
C VAL A 84 -8.10 -6.43 -4.27
N PRO A 85 -8.02 -6.99 -5.50
CA PRO A 85 -9.09 -7.82 -6.07
C PRO A 85 -9.10 -9.24 -5.47
N LEU A 86 -9.29 -9.35 -4.16
CA LEU A 86 -9.08 -10.57 -3.38
C LEU A 86 -9.89 -11.77 -3.90
N ALA A 87 -11.12 -11.56 -4.37
CA ALA A 87 -11.99 -12.63 -4.87
C ALA A 87 -11.44 -13.39 -6.10
N SER A 88 -10.45 -12.82 -6.80
CA SER A 88 -9.79 -13.45 -7.95
C SER A 88 -8.59 -14.35 -7.59
N LEU A 89 -8.23 -14.41 -6.31
CA LEU A 89 -7.03 -15.08 -5.81
C LEU A 89 -7.38 -16.38 -5.06
N SER A 90 -6.41 -17.29 -5.02
CA SER A 90 -6.45 -18.46 -4.13
C SER A 90 -6.50 -18.00 -2.67
N LEU A 91 -6.99 -18.83 -1.75
CA LEU A 91 -7.05 -18.45 -0.33
C LEU A 91 -5.65 -18.15 0.25
N LEU A 92 -4.63 -18.88 -0.23
CA LEU A 92 -3.24 -18.61 0.12
C LEU A 92 -2.77 -17.27 -0.45
N GLY A 93 -2.97 -17.05 -1.75
CA GLY A 93 -2.60 -15.81 -2.42
C GLY A 93 -3.28 -14.59 -1.79
N ALA A 94 -4.59 -14.67 -1.55
CA ALA A 94 -5.40 -13.65 -0.90
C ALA A 94 -4.92 -13.33 0.52
N ARG A 95 -4.56 -14.34 1.32
CA ARG A 95 -3.99 -14.15 2.67
C ARG A 95 -2.64 -13.43 2.58
N THR A 96 -1.71 -13.95 1.79
CA THR A 96 -0.35 -13.42 1.68
C THR A 96 -0.35 -11.98 1.14
N ILE A 97 -1.12 -11.67 0.08
CA ILE A 97 -1.19 -10.29 -0.43
C ILE A 97 -1.86 -9.35 0.58
N SER A 98 -2.84 -9.82 1.35
CA SER A 98 -3.47 -9.01 2.39
C SER A 98 -2.47 -8.66 3.50
N GLU A 99 -1.60 -9.59 3.89
CA GLU A 99 -0.51 -9.30 4.84
C GLU A 99 0.49 -8.29 4.28
N VAL A 100 0.94 -8.48 3.03
CA VAL A 100 1.84 -7.54 2.33
C VAL A 100 1.21 -6.14 2.29
N GLN A 101 -0.02 -6.03 1.79
CA GLN A 101 -0.69 -4.74 1.65
C GLN A 101 -0.97 -4.10 3.02
N SER A 102 -1.25 -4.89 4.07
CA SER A 102 -1.41 -4.38 5.45
C SER A 102 -0.14 -3.67 5.92
N ILE A 103 1.00 -4.35 5.80
CA ILE A 103 2.30 -3.82 6.25
C ILE A 103 2.69 -2.59 5.44
N ILE A 104 2.53 -2.62 4.12
CA ILE A 104 2.85 -1.50 3.22
C ILE A 104 1.93 -0.31 3.48
N ALA A 105 0.62 -0.51 3.61
CA ALA A 105 -0.31 0.58 3.87
C ALA A 105 -0.06 1.20 5.25
N ARG A 106 0.23 0.40 6.28
CA ARG A 106 0.59 0.88 7.63
C ARG A 106 1.89 1.70 7.61
N THR A 107 2.91 1.19 6.92
CA THR A 107 4.19 1.88 6.77
C THR A 107 4.00 3.23 6.08
N TYR A 108 3.22 3.26 5.00
CA TYR A 108 2.92 4.49 4.24
C TYR A 108 2.22 5.52 5.13
N VAL A 109 1.22 5.07 5.90
CA VAL A 109 0.46 5.92 6.82
C VAL A 109 1.36 6.54 7.88
N LEU A 110 2.25 5.74 8.48
CA LEU A 110 3.16 6.23 9.52
C LEU A 110 4.25 7.16 8.97
N HIS A 111 4.73 6.90 7.75
CA HIS A 111 5.71 7.76 7.07
C HIS A 111 5.11 9.13 6.70
N HIS A 112 3.85 9.16 6.23
CA HIS A 112 3.21 10.36 5.67
C HIS A 112 2.23 11.07 6.61
N ARG A 113 2.19 10.74 7.90
CA ARG A 113 1.19 11.25 8.87
C ARG A 113 1.10 12.79 8.97
N THR A 114 2.09 13.53 8.50
CA THR A 114 2.11 15.01 8.50
C THR A 114 1.91 15.64 7.11
N ARG A 115 1.66 14.83 6.06
CA ARG A 115 1.62 15.28 4.66
C ARG A 115 0.61 16.40 4.39
N HIS A 116 -0.52 16.39 5.10
CA HIS A 116 -1.61 17.35 4.97
C HIS A 116 -1.81 18.20 6.24
N PHE A 117 -0.76 18.31 7.08
CA PHE A 117 -0.85 19.03 8.36
C PHE A 117 -1.42 20.45 8.21
N GLN A 118 -1.07 21.16 7.13
CA GLN A 118 -1.56 22.50 6.81
C GLN A 118 -3.02 22.53 6.33
N ASP A 119 -3.54 21.41 5.82
CA ASP A 119 -4.91 21.26 5.33
C ASP A 119 -5.88 20.75 6.42
N GLY A 120 -5.38 20.45 7.63
CA GLY A 120 -6.18 20.02 8.77
C GLY A 120 -6.52 18.52 8.82
N PHE A 121 -5.99 17.70 7.90
CA PHE A 121 -6.13 16.24 7.88
C PHE A 121 -4.79 15.55 7.61
N ASP A 122 -4.74 14.22 7.66
CA ASP A 122 -3.51 13.45 7.43
C ASP A 122 -3.56 12.73 6.06
N PHE A 123 -4.74 12.24 5.65
CA PHE A 123 -4.98 11.58 4.34
C PHE A 123 -6.34 11.97 3.72
N CYS A 124 -6.49 11.88 2.41
CA CYS A 124 -7.78 12.01 1.72
C CYS A 124 -8.29 10.64 1.20
N SER A 125 -9.59 10.48 1.02
CA SER A 125 -10.20 9.20 0.58
C SER A 125 -10.10 8.94 -0.95
N THR A 126 -9.23 9.64 -1.67
CA THR A 126 -9.07 9.52 -3.12
C THR A 126 -7.78 8.79 -3.48
N THR A 127 -7.57 8.50 -4.77
CA THR A 127 -6.32 7.92 -5.30
C THR A 127 -5.08 8.80 -5.09
N HIS A 128 -5.25 10.02 -4.57
CA HIS A 128 -4.16 10.88 -4.13
C HIS A 128 -3.50 10.38 -2.82
N CYS A 129 -4.23 9.63 -1.98
CA CYS A 129 -3.68 8.97 -0.79
C CYS A 129 -3.94 7.45 -0.87
N GLN A 130 -4.98 6.94 -0.21
CA GLN A 130 -5.42 5.53 -0.33
C GLN A 130 -6.95 5.49 -0.36
N VAL A 131 -7.52 4.60 -1.16
CA VAL A 131 -8.99 4.46 -1.23
C VAL A 131 -9.49 3.73 0.01
N TYR A 132 -10.36 4.37 0.78
CA TYR A 132 -10.97 3.81 1.99
C TYR A 132 -12.46 3.54 1.78
N ARG A 133 -12.94 2.38 2.24
CA ARG A 133 -14.37 2.04 2.39
C ARG A 133 -14.60 1.47 3.79
N ASP A 134 -15.81 1.68 4.31
CA ASP A 134 -16.19 1.14 5.62
C ASP A 134 -16.08 -0.40 5.62
N PRO A 135 -15.24 -0.99 6.50
CA PRO A 135 -15.02 -2.42 6.55
C PRO A 135 -16.15 -3.22 7.20
N THR A 136 -17.27 -2.61 7.64
CA THR A 136 -18.38 -3.36 8.29
C THR A 136 -19.53 -3.74 7.37
N ALA A 137 -19.45 -3.48 6.06
CA ALA A 137 -20.46 -3.93 5.10
C ALA A 137 -20.28 -5.42 4.74
N ASN A 138 -21.38 -6.19 4.75
CA ASN A 138 -21.51 -7.62 4.42
C ASN A 138 -20.24 -8.28 3.83
N LEU A 139 -19.46 -8.92 4.69
CA LEU A 139 -18.14 -9.44 4.35
C LEU A 139 -18.23 -10.81 3.67
N THR A 140 -17.68 -10.91 2.47
CA THR A 140 -17.32 -12.17 1.79
C THR A 140 -16.18 -12.89 2.53
N THR A 141 -15.99 -14.19 2.27
CA THR A 141 -14.88 -14.99 2.83
C THR A 141 -13.52 -14.31 2.65
N HIS A 142 -13.28 -13.70 1.48
CA HIS A 142 -12.05 -12.97 1.18
C HIS A 142 -11.88 -11.70 2.02
N GLN A 143 -12.97 -11.01 2.38
CA GLN A 143 -12.90 -9.84 3.26
C GLN A 143 -12.66 -10.24 4.73
N ALA A 144 -13.17 -11.39 5.17
CA ALA A 144 -12.82 -11.97 6.47
C ALA A 144 -11.32 -12.30 6.54
N LEU A 145 -10.75 -12.86 5.46
CA LEU A 145 -9.31 -13.11 5.34
C LEU A 145 -8.46 -11.83 5.40
N ALA A 146 -8.93 -10.73 4.80
CA ALA A 146 -8.25 -9.44 4.91
C ALA A 146 -8.19 -8.97 6.36
N ASN A 147 -9.30 -9.07 7.10
CA ASN A 147 -9.35 -8.70 8.53
C ASN A 147 -8.40 -9.56 9.39
N GLU A 148 -8.34 -10.87 9.16
CA GLU A 148 -7.37 -11.76 9.83
C GLU A 148 -5.93 -11.35 9.52
N SER A 149 -5.64 -11.00 8.28
CA SER A 149 -4.29 -10.63 7.82
C SER A 149 -3.83 -9.31 8.43
N VAL A 150 -4.74 -8.34 8.57
CA VAL A 150 -4.47 -7.11 9.33
C VAL A 150 -4.15 -7.43 10.78
N ALA A 151 -4.97 -8.27 11.43
CA ALA A 151 -4.76 -8.64 12.83
C ALA A 151 -3.40 -9.36 13.04
N ARG A 152 -3.02 -10.29 12.14
CA ARG A 152 -1.73 -11.01 12.18
C ARG A 152 -0.52 -10.12 11.97
N THR A 153 -0.70 -8.99 11.29
CA THR A 153 0.38 -8.04 10.98
C THR A 153 0.28 -6.76 11.81
N THR A 154 -0.49 -6.76 12.91
CA THR A 154 -0.66 -5.60 13.79
C THR A 154 0.69 -5.03 14.20
N GLY A 155 0.87 -3.72 14.01
CA GLY A 155 2.12 -3.03 14.33
C GLY A 155 3.30 -3.32 13.40
N MET A 156 3.22 -4.30 12.49
CA MET A 156 4.30 -4.61 11.55
C MET A 156 4.42 -3.54 10.47
N ILE A 157 5.65 -3.06 10.28
CA ILE A 157 6.03 -2.03 9.30
C ILE A 157 7.33 -2.41 8.59
N VAL A 158 7.63 -1.72 7.50
CA VAL A 158 8.91 -1.81 6.79
C VAL A 158 9.80 -0.64 7.21
N THR A 159 11.04 -0.93 7.60
CA THR A 159 12.00 0.05 8.07
C THR A 159 13.31 0.00 7.28
N TYR A 160 13.98 1.15 7.26
CA TYR A 160 15.35 1.30 6.80
C TYR A 160 16.07 2.23 7.78
N ASN A 161 17.22 1.79 8.32
CA ASN A 161 17.92 2.49 9.40
C ASN A 161 17.02 2.83 10.60
N GLY A 162 16.15 1.89 11.00
CA GLY A 162 15.24 2.05 12.15
C GLY A 162 14.02 2.94 11.91
N MET A 163 13.93 3.61 10.75
CA MET A 163 12.83 4.52 10.42
C MET A 163 11.83 3.89 9.43
N PRO A 164 10.52 4.16 9.54
CA PRO A 164 9.54 3.74 8.53
C PRO A 164 9.92 4.27 7.14
N ILE A 165 9.96 3.39 6.14
CA ILE A 165 10.29 3.79 4.77
C ILE A 165 9.15 4.55 4.11
N ASP A 166 9.46 5.27 3.03
CA ASP A 166 8.44 5.63 2.04
C ASP A 166 8.06 4.36 1.24
N SER A 167 6.93 3.76 1.61
CA SER A 167 6.43 2.51 1.01
C SER A 167 5.40 2.76 -0.10
N VAL A 168 5.68 3.69 -1.01
CA VAL A 168 4.88 3.93 -2.22
C VAL A 168 4.61 2.64 -3.02
N TYR A 169 3.39 2.49 -3.53
CA TYR A 169 2.99 1.32 -4.32
C TYR A 169 2.06 1.72 -5.46
N HIS A 170 1.96 0.84 -6.46
CA HIS A 170 1.13 1.06 -7.65
C HIS A 170 0.56 -0.23 -8.22
N ALA A 171 -0.45 -0.10 -9.08
CA ALA A 171 -1.20 -1.24 -9.62
C ALA A 171 -0.36 -2.20 -10.47
N ASP A 172 0.37 -1.70 -11.46
CA ASP A 172 1.10 -2.55 -12.41
C ASP A 172 2.37 -1.84 -12.92
N CYS A 173 3.53 -2.47 -12.72
CA CYS A 173 4.82 -1.89 -13.10
C CYS A 173 5.16 -2.08 -14.59
N GLY A 174 4.44 -2.94 -15.31
CA GLY A 174 4.77 -3.30 -16.69
C GLY A 174 6.08 -4.08 -16.81
N GLY A 175 6.46 -4.84 -15.77
CA GLY A 175 7.62 -5.75 -15.74
C GLY A 175 8.88 -5.22 -15.05
N ALA A 176 8.93 -3.95 -14.67
CA ALA A 176 9.98 -3.39 -13.81
C ALA A 176 9.51 -2.11 -13.12
N THR A 177 10.01 -1.87 -11.91
CA THR A 177 9.74 -0.64 -11.16
C THR A 177 10.85 0.38 -11.43
N SER A 178 10.48 1.66 -11.38
CA SER A 178 11.36 2.80 -11.62
C SER A 178 11.94 3.32 -10.31
N SER A 179 13.10 3.96 -10.38
CA SER A 179 13.61 4.68 -9.21
C SER A 179 12.70 5.86 -8.84
N ALA A 180 12.57 6.16 -7.56
CA ALA A 180 11.84 7.34 -7.11
C ALA A 180 12.46 8.64 -7.66
N THR A 181 13.79 8.70 -7.82
CA THR A 181 14.50 9.79 -8.52
C THR A 181 13.99 9.97 -9.95
N SER A 182 13.75 8.87 -10.67
CA SER A 182 13.24 8.92 -12.04
C SER A 182 11.79 9.40 -12.11
N VAL A 183 10.97 9.06 -11.11
CA VAL A 183 9.54 9.39 -11.07
C VAL A 183 9.29 10.82 -10.59
N TRP A 184 9.97 11.26 -9.52
CA TRP A 184 9.70 12.53 -8.82
C TRP A 184 10.88 13.50 -8.78
N GLY A 185 12.07 13.10 -9.22
CA GLY A 185 13.30 13.88 -9.07
C GLY A 185 13.94 13.72 -7.70
N GLY A 186 15.03 14.46 -7.45
CA GLY A 186 15.78 14.41 -6.20
C GLY A 186 16.58 13.11 -6.00
N GLN A 187 17.25 13.00 -4.85
CA GLN A 187 17.95 11.79 -4.46
C GLN A 187 17.00 10.85 -3.73
N ALA A 188 16.71 9.71 -4.33
CA ALA A 188 15.92 8.66 -3.69
C ALA A 188 16.78 7.84 -2.72
N PRO A 189 16.16 7.25 -1.68
CA PRO A 189 16.82 6.26 -0.84
C PRO A 189 17.05 4.95 -1.63
N PRO A 190 18.07 4.15 -1.27
CA PRO A 190 18.44 2.94 -2.03
C PRO A 190 17.30 1.91 -2.18
N TYR A 191 16.40 1.84 -1.19
CA TYR A 191 15.24 0.93 -1.23
C TYR A 191 14.18 1.35 -2.26
N LEU A 192 14.32 2.50 -2.92
CA LEU A 192 13.45 2.99 -4.01
C LEU A 192 14.24 3.21 -5.32
N ASP A 193 15.30 2.46 -5.58
CA ASP A 193 16.07 2.55 -6.83
C ASP A 193 15.42 1.83 -8.03
N GLY A 194 14.34 1.09 -7.79
CA GLY A 194 13.64 0.31 -8.81
C GLY A 194 14.24 -1.10 -8.98
N VAL A 195 13.39 -2.06 -9.34
CA VAL A 195 13.74 -3.48 -9.44
C VAL A 195 13.12 -4.10 -10.69
N VAL A 196 13.76 -5.13 -11.23
CA VAL A 196 13.13 -6.00 -12.24
C VAL A 196 12.05 -6.83 -11.56
N ASP A 197 10.89 -6.94 -12.20
CA ASP A 197 9.75 -7.68 -11.66
C ASP A 197 9.35 -8.82 -12.61
N ASP A 198 10.03 -9.95 -12.45
CA ASP A 198 9.82 -11.14 -13.27
C ASP A 198 8.39 -11.69 -13.18
N PHE A 199 7.75 -11.58 -12.03
CA PHE A 199 6.39 -12.03 -11.83
C PHE A 199 5.38 -11.11 -12.52
N CYS A 200 5.63 -9.81 -12.53
CA CYS A 200 4.80 -8.89 -13.31
C CYS A 200 5.04 -9.04 -14.82
N ARG A 201 6.29 -9.30 -15.23
CA ARG A 201 6.76 -9.38 -16.62
C ARG A 201 6.23 -10.60 -17.38
N THR A 202 6.10 -11.75 -16.72
CA THR A 202 5.68 -13.02 -17.35
C THR A 202 4.16 -13.14 -17.53
N LEU A 203 3.40 -12.28 -16.87
CA LEU A 203 1.95 -12.22 -17.02
C LEU A 203 1.60 -11.62 -18.39
N ASN A 204 0.96 -12.42 -19.23
CA ASN A 204 0.48 -11.99 -20.55
C ASN A 204 -0.68 -10.99 -20.40
N ARG A 205 -0.38 -9.69 -20.54
CA ARG A 205 -1.39 -8.62 -20.51
C ARG A 205 -1.31 -7.83 -21.81
N PRO A 206 -2.43 -7.62 -22.53
CA PRO A 206 -2.42 -6.80 -23.72
C PRO A 206 -2.07 -5.35 -23.35
N PRO A 207 -1.34 -4.62 -24.22
CA PRO A 207 -1.09 -3.21 -24.00
C PRO A 207 -2.40 -2.42 -24.02
N TRP A 208 -2.44 -1.32 -23.29
CA TRP A 208 -3.52 -0.34 -23.42
C TRP A 208 -3.20 0.63 -24.57
N THR A 209 -4.24 1.12 -25.24
CA THR A 209 -4.12 2.05 -26.36
C THR A 209 -5.01 3.27 -26.19
N LEU A 210 -4.53 4.43 -26.61
CA LEU A 210 -5.25 5.69 -26.62
C LEU A 210 -4.99 6.41 -27.96
N SER A 211 -6.05 6.54 -28.77
CA SER A 211 -6.03 7.35 -30.00
C SER A 211 -6.66 8.72 -29.72
N ILE A 212 -5.96 9.79 -30.08
CA ILE A 212 -6.41 11.18 -29.87
C ILE A 212 -6.16 11.98 -31.15
N GLY A 213 -7.19 12.67 -31.65
CA GLY A 213 -7.06 13.58 -32.78
C GLY A 213 -6.01 14.68 -32.51
N ARG A 214 -5.26 15.08 -33.54
CA ARG A 214 -4.14 16.02 -33.42
C ARG A 214 -4.56 17.35 -32.79
N GLU A 215 -5.67 17.92 -33.27
CA GLU A 215 -6.22 19.17 -32.74
C GLU A 215 -6.68 19.02 -31.28
N THR A 216 -7.39 17.93 -30.96
CA THR A 216 -7.83 17.64 -29.59
C THR A 216 -6.65 17.46 -28.63
N LEU A 217 -5.56 16.82 -29.08
CA LEU A 217 -4.35 16.68 -28.30
C LEU A 217 -3.64 18.02 -28.11
N ARG A 218 -3.51 18.83 -29.16
CA ARG A 218 -2.97 20.19 -29.07
C ARG A 218 -3.75 21.02 -28.04
N ASP A 219 -5.07 20.99 -28.08
CA ASP A 219 -5.92 21.76 -27.16
C ASP A 219 -5.75 21.29 -25.72
N ALA A 220 -5.65 19.97 -25.50
CA ALA A 220 -5.34 19.41 -24.18
C ALA A 220 -3.99 19.92 -23.65
N LEU A 221 -2.95 19.93 -24.49
CA LEU A 221 -1.62 20.41 -24.13
C LEU A 221 -1.59 21.93 -23.86
N ASN A 222 -2.32 22.71 -24.65
CA ASN A 222 -2.42 24.16 -24.45
C ASN A 222 -3.28 24.55 -23.24
N GLY A 223 -4.13 23.64 -22.74
CA GLY A 223 -4.88 23.84 -21.50
C GLY A 223 -4.03 23.83 -20.23
N ASP A 224 -2.74 23.44 -20.33
CA ASP A 224 -1.80 23.48 -19.21
C ASP A 224 -0.56 24.32 -19.57
N PRO A 225 -0.18 25.32 -18.75
CA PRO A 225 0.97 26.18 -19.01
C PRO A 225 2.30 25.42 -19.19
N ARG A 226 2.42 24.23 -18.60
CA ARG A 226 3.64 23.40 -18.66
C ARG A 226 3.81 22.70 -20.00
N THR A 227 2.76 22.61 -20.81
CA THR A 227 2.76 21.88 -22.09
C THR A 227 2.29 22.71 -23.28
N THR A 228 2.24 24.04 -23.16
CA THR A 228 1.68 24.90 -24.22
C THR A 228 2.51 24.89 -25.51
N VAL A 229 2.07 24.12 -26.51
CA VAL A 229 2.73 23.92 -27.82
C VAL A 229 2.39 25.01 -28.85
N GLY A 230 1.34 25.80 -28.64
CA GLY A 230 0.94 26.88 -29.55
C GLY A 230 -0.06 26.45 -30.62
N ARG A 231 0.00 27.05 -31.81
CA ARG A 231 -1.08 26.95 -32.83
C ARG A 231 -1.14 25.58 -33.50
N ASP A 232 -0.01 24.91 -33.64
CA ASP A 232 0.12 23.60 -34.25
C ASP A 232 0.82 22.62 -33.32
N LEU A 233 0.61 21.33 -33.57
CA LEU A 233 1.31 20.21 -32.95
C LEU A 233 1.80 19.32 -34.08
N LYS A 234 3.12 19.23 -34.26
CA LYS A 234 3.76 18.49 -35.35
C LYS A 234 4.15 17.08 -34.90
N THR A 235 5.02 16.98 -33.88
CA THR A 235 5.53 15.70 -33.38
C THR A 235 5.56 15.66 -31.86
N ILE A 236 5.51 14.45 -31.32
CA ILE A 236 5.74 14.14 -29.92
C ILE A 236 6.74 13.00 -29.89
N VAL A 237 7.89 13.21 -29.26
CA VAL A 237 9.00 12.25 -29.29
C VAL A 237 9.44 11.94 -27.86
N VAL A 238 9.43 10.67 -27.47
CA VAL A 238 10.06 10.25 -26.22
C VAL A 238 11.58 10.23 -26.45
N THR A 239 12.30 11.16 -25.83
CA THR A 239 13.74 11.35 -26.05
C THR A 239 14.61 10.63 -25.02
N ARG A 240 14.06 10.32 -23.84
CA ARG A 240 14.77 9.53 -22.82
C ARG A 240 13.80 8.63 -22.08
N ARG A 241 14.28 7.42 -21.72
CA ARG A 241 13.60 6.47 -20.84
C ARG A 241 14.43 6.17 -19.60
N ASP A 242 13.77 5.69 -18.55
CA ASP A 242 14.44 5.11 -17.37
C ASP A 242 14.73 3.62 -17.60
N ASN A 243 15.36 2.99 -16.60
CA ASN A 243 15.70 1.56 -16.63
C ASN A 243 14.46 0.64 -16.69
N ALA A 244 13.28 1.13 -16.29
CA ALA A 244 12.03 0.39 -16.41
C ALA A 244 11.31 0.61 -17.76
N GLY A 245 11.87 1.44 -18.63
CA GLY A 245 11.33 1.79 -19.94
C GLY A 245 10.26 2.89 -19.92
N ARG A 246 10.03 3.56 -18.80
CA ARG A 246 9.11 4.71 -18.69
C ARG A 246 9.70 5.95 -19.34
N ALA A 247 8.86 6.75 -19.99
CA ALA A 247 9.25 8.01 -20.61
C ALA A 247 9.70 9.02 -19.54
N LEU A 248 10.98 9.38 -19.56
CA LEU A 248 11.57 10.38 -18.67
C LEU A 248 11.54 11.78 -19.25
N LYS A 249 11.91 11.92 -20.53
CA LYS A 249 11.86 13.18 -21.26
C LYS A 249 11.08 12.99 -22.55
N ILE A 250 10.20 13.94 -22.81
CA ILE A 250 9.36 13.99 -23.99
C ILE A 250 9.53 15.36 -24.61
N GLU A 251 9.86 15.37 -25.90
CA GLU A 251 9.87 16.56 -26.72
C GLU A 251 8.50 16.76 -27.36
N LEU A 252 7.88 17.90 -27.09
CA LEU A 252 6.64 18.35 -27.72
C LEU A 252 7.00 19.41 -28.76
N ASN A 253 6.76 19.12 -30.03
CA ASN A 253 7.08 20.03 -31.14
C ASN A 253 5.79 20.56 -31.76
N GLY A 254 5.48 21.82 -31.47
CA GLY A 254 4.44 22.60 -32.14
C GLY A 254 5.00 23.89 -32.70
N SER A 255 4.25 24.99 -32.54
CA SER A 255 4.75 26.35 -32.77
C SER A 255 5.84 26.70 -31.76
N LYS A 256 5.76 26.09 -30.57
CA LYS A 256 6.77 26.10 -29.52
C LYS A 256 7.32 24.70 -29.36
N LYS A 257 8.62 24.62 -29.06
CA LYS A 257 9.30 23.38 -28.70
C LYS A 257 9.46 23.34 -27.18
N LEU A 258 8.98 22.27 -26.55
CA LEU A 258 9.10 22.06 -25.11
C LEU A 258 9.70 20.69 -24.83
N ILE A 259 10.45 20.59 -23.74
CA ILE A 259 10.87 19.32 -23.16
C ILE A 259 10.18 19.19 -21.81
N VAL A 260 9.35 18.16 -21.67
CA VAL A 260 8.60 17.87 -20.44
C VAL A 260 8.89 16.46 -19.96
N SER A 261 8.60 16.18 -18.69
CA SER A 261 8.68 14.81 -18.19
C SER A 261 7.48 13.98 -18.68
N GLY A 262 7.65 12.66 -18.72
CA GLY A 262 6.51 11.77 -18.99
C GLY A 262 5.40 11.89 -17.94
N ALA A 263 5.78 12.22 -16.69
CA ALA A 263 4.81 12.46 -15.61
C ALA A 263 3.94 13.70 -15.88
N ILE A 264 4.53 14.80 -16.36
CA ILE A 264 3.78 16.01 -16.76
C ILE A 264 2.82 15.66 -17.90
N LEU A 265 3.29 15.01 -18.97
CA LEU A 265 2.42 14.64 -20.08
C LEU A 265 1.26 13.73 -19.62
N ARG A 266 1.55 12.71 -18.80
CA ARG A 266 0.52 11.83 -18.25
C ARG A 266 -0.48 12.59 -17.38
N SER A 267 -0.04 13.56 -16.57
CA SER A 267 -0.91 14.38 -15.74
C SER A 267 -1.89 15.19 -16.59
N VAL A 268 -1.40 15.89 -17.62
CA VAL A 268 -2.22 16.70 -18.53
C VAL A 268 -3.24 15.84 -19.28
N LEU A 269 -2.77 14.75 -19.91
CA LEU A 269 -3.66 13.87 -20.66
C LEU A 269 -4.62 13.10 -19.75
N GLY A 270 -4.18 12.74 -18.54
CA GLY A 270 -5.01 12.07 -17.54
C GLY A 270 -6.12 12.97 -17.00
N ALA A 271 -5.83 14.25 -16.76
CA ALA A 271 -6.83 15.24 -16.35
C ALA A 271 -7.87 15.49 -17.46
N ARG A 272 -7.44 15.50 -18.73
CA ARG A 272 -8.34 15.76 -19.87
C ARG A 272 -9.14 14.54 -20.34
N PHE A 273 -8.52 13.37 -20.34
CA PHE A 273 -9.08 12.16 -20.97
C PHE A 273 -9.33 11.01 -19.98
N GLY A 274 -8.86 11.12 -18.74
CA GLY A 274 -8.99 10.10 -17.69
C GLY A 274 -7.72 9.26 -17.51
N PHE A 275 -7.30 9.10 -16.25
CA PHE A 275 -6.12 8.31 -15.87
C PHE A 275 -6.24 6.81 -16.17
N THR A 276 -7.46 6.30 -16.42
CA THR A 276 -7.69 4.92 -16.87
C THR A 276 -7.39 4.72 -18.36
N ARG A 277 -7.30 5.79 -19.16
CA ARG A 277 -6.93 5.75 -20.59
C ARG A 277 -5.43 5.95 -20.81
N ILE A 278 -4.77 6.77 -19.99
CA ILE A 278 -3.30 6.91 -19.96
C ILE A 278 -2.72 6.40 -18.64
N LYS A 279 -2.66 5.07 -18.54
CA LYS A 279 -2.48 4.38 -17.26
C LYS A 279 -1.11 4.60 -16.62
N SER A 280 -0.06 4.76 -17.42
CA SER A 280 1.32 4.91 -16.94
C SER A 280 2.14 5.84 -17.84
N THR A 281 3.43 6.03 -17.52
CA THR A 281 4.41 6.68 -18.40
C THR A 281 5.22 5.68 -19.24
N LYS A 282 4.92 4.38 -19.16
CA LYS A 282 5.52 3.32 -19.98
C LYS A 282 4.73 3.17 -21.27
N PHE A 283 4.98 4.06 -22.22
CA PHE A 283 4.31 4.07 -23.51
C PHE A 283 5.24 4.44 -24.68
N GLU A 284 4.74 4.18 -25.88
CA GLU A 284 5.19 4.75 -27.15
C GLU A 284 4.11 5.69 -27.70
N ILE A 285 4.54 6.72 -28.43
CA ILE A 285 3.64 7.64 -29.13
C ILE A 285 4.00 7.61 -30.61
N ARG A 286 3.01 7.37 -31.46
CA ARG A 286 3.17 7.36 -32.92
C ARG A 286 2.23 8.39 -33.52
N GLY A 287 2.80 9.38 -34.20
CA GLY A 287 2.03 10.33 -35.00
C GLY A 287 1.48 9.69 -36.28
N ARG A 288 0.27 10.08 -36.65
CA ARG A 288 -0.38 9.87 -37.95
C ARG A 288 -0.89 11.22 -38.44
N ASN A 289 -1.37 11.33 -39.68
CA ASN A 289 -1.78 12.62 -40.25
C ASN A 289 -2.73 13.38 -39.30
N ASP A 290 -3.83 12.74 -38.88
CA ASP A 290 -4.89 13.41 -38.12
C ASP A 290 -4.94 13.06 -36.63
N TYR A 291 -4.13 12.11 -36.16
CA TYR A 291 -4.17 11.63 -34.78
C TYR A 291 -2.82 11.14 -34.26
N PHE A 292 -2.71 10.99 -32.94
CA PHE A 292 -1.62 10.31 -32.27
C PHE A 292 -2.14 9.01 -31.63
N LEU A 293 -1.42 7.92 -31.87
CA LEU A 293 -1.64 6.65 -31.21
C LEU A 293 -0.63 6.48 -30.07
N ILE A 294 -1.14 6.34 -28.85
CA ILE A 294 -0.35 6.04 -27.66
C ILE A 294 -0.60 4.59 -27.29
N THR A 295 0.45 3.78 -27.20
CA THR A 295 0.39 2.37 -26.79
C THR A 295 1.30 2.17 -25.59
N GLY A 296 0.79 1.59 -24.51
CA GLY A 296 1.58 1.42 -23.29
C GLY A 296 1.21 0.22 -22.44
N THR A 297 1.99 0.01 -21.39
CA THR A 297 1.83 -1.07 -20.41
C THR A 297 1.94 -0.53 -18.99
N GLY A 298 1.56 -1.33 -18.00
CA GLY A 298 1.54 -0.90 -16.61
C GLY A 298 0.43 0.10 -16.28
N PHE A 299 0.27 0.39 -15.00
CA PHE A 299 -0.69 1.31 -14.42
C PHE A 299 -0.12 1.88 -13.12
N GLY A 300 0.09 3.20 -13.10
CA GLY A 300 0.53 3.95 -11.94
C GLY A 300 1.88 4.61 -12.14
N HIS A 301 2.43 5.15 -11.05
CA HIS A 301 3.66 5.94 -11.08
C HIS A 301 4.91 5.07 -11.32
N GLY A 302 4.91 3.83 -10.84
CA GLY A 302 5.94 2.84 -11.17
C GLY A 302 7.03 2.62 -10.14
N ALA A 303 7.05 3.33 -9.02
CA ALA A 303 8.05 3.17 -7.96
C ALA A 303 7.53 2.25 -6.84
N GLY A 304 8.46 1.67 -6.08
CA GLY A 304 8.16 0.79 -4.94
C GLY A 304 7.40 -0.48 -5.35
N LEU A 305 6.41 -0.88 -4.56
CA LEU A 305 5.72 -2.17 -4.77
C LEU A 305 4.76 -2.16 -5.95
N CYS A 306 4.87 -3.19 -6.81
CA CYS A 306 3.91 -3.50 -7.87
C CYS A 306 2.84 -4.47 -7.34
N GLN A 307 1.59 -4.04 -7.22
CA GLN A 307 0.51 -4.88 -6.69
C GLN A 307 0.27 -6.12 -7.56
N THR A 308 0.29 -5.96 -8.88
CA THR A 308 0.14 -7.08 -9.82
C THR A 308 1.25 -8.12 -9.66
N GLY A 309 2.51 -7.69 -9.54
CA GLY A 309 3.64 -8.60 -9.33
C GLY A 309 3.63 -9.23 -7.94
N ALA A 310 3.26 -8.46 -6.90
CA ALA A 310 3.12 -8.96 -5.55
C ALA A 310 2.01 -10.04 -5.44
N MET A 311 0.87 -9.84 -6.10
CA MET A 311 -0.19 -10.86 -6.19
C MET A 311 0.31 -12.13 -6.88
N ALA A 312 1.04 -12.01 -7.99
CA ALA A 312 1.60 -13.17 -8.67
C ALA A 312 2.65 -13.91 -7.82
N ARG A 313 3.47 -13.19 -7.05
CA ARG A 313 4.39 -13.81 -6.07
C ARG A 313 3.62 -14.52 -4.94
N ALA A 314 2.54 -13.92 -4.46
CA ALA A 314 1.68 -14.50 -3.44
C ALA A 314 1.01 -15.80 -3.93
N GLU A 315 0.50 -15.82 -5.16
CA GLU A 315 -0.03 -17.04 -5.80
C GLU A 315 1.04 -18.12 -6.00
N ALA A 316 2.29 -17.71 -6.24
CA ALA A 316 3.43 -18.62 -6.28
C ALA A 316 3.91 -19.08 -4.88
N GLY A 317 3.23 -18.69 -3.80
CA GLY A 317 3.53 -19.12 -2.42
C GLY A 317 4.73 -18.41 -1.79
N HIS A 318 5.20 -17.29 -2.35
CA HIS A 318 6.29 -16.54 -1.71
C HIS A 318 5.83 -15.97 -0.35
N PRO A 319 6.63 -16.08 0.71
CA PRO A 319 6.30 -15.50 2.02
C PRO A 319 6.28 -13.98 1.98
N THR A 320 5.44 -13.38 2.82
CA THR A 320 5.22 -11.92 2.96
C THR A 320 6.52 -11.11 3.00
N LYS A 321 7.49 -11.51 3.83
CA LYS A 321 8.81 -10.85 3.93
C LYS A 321 9.56 -10.86 2.59
N GLN A 322 9.59 -11.99 1.90
CA GLN A 322 10.28 -12.11 0.61
C GLN A 322 9.64 -11.20 -0.44
N ILE A 323 8.30 -11.13 -0.49
CA ILE A 323 7.60 -10.24 -1.42
C ILE A 323 7.97 -8.79 -1.15
N ILE A 324 7.92 -8.34 0.11
CA ILE A 324 8.25 -6.95 0.49
C ILE A 324 9.70 -6.63 0.13
N THR A 325 10.66 -7.45 0.55
CA THR A 325 12.10 -7.21 0.29
C THR A 325 12.47 -7.28 -1.19
N ALA A 326 11.67 -7.96 -2.02
CA ALA A 326 11.85 -7.96 -3.47
C ALA A 326 11.56 -6.59 -4.11
N TYR A 327 10.69 -5.76 -3.49
CA TYR A 327 10.35 -4.42 -3.98
C TYR A 327 11.06 -3.30 -3.22
N TYR A 328 11.48 -3.55 -1.98
CA TYR A 328 12.21 -2.60 -1.13
C TYR A 328 13.50 -3.25 -0.62
N PRO A 329 14.54 -3.36 -1.48
CA PRO A 329 15.78 -4.03 -1.12
C PRO A 329 16.49 -3.33 0.03
N GLY A 330 17.14 -4.12 0.91
CA GLY A 330 17.88 -3.60 2.06
C GLY A 330 17.02 -3.17 3.26
N THR A 331 15.70 -3.39 3.20
CA THR A 331 14.76 -3.06 4.28
C THR A 331 14.50 -4.23 5.23
N THR A 332 13.98 -3.92 6.42
CA THR A 332 13.64 -4.90 7.45
C THR A 332 12.17 -4.78 7.85
N LEU A 333 11.55 -5.89 8.27
CA LEU A 333 10.26 -5.85 8.94
C LEU A 333 10.48 -5.64 10.43
N SER A 334 9.82 -4.62 10.98
CA SER A 334 9.90 -4.26 12.40
C SER A 334 8.50 -4.14 12.99
N ASN A 335 8.37 -4.33 14.30
CA ASN A 335 7.16 -3.97 15.01
C ASN A 335 7.29 -2.52 15.53
N PHE A 336 6.39 -1.63 15.11
CA PHE A 336 6.43 -0.23 15.48
C PHE A 336 6.24 0.00 17.00
N HIS A 337 5.48 -0.85 17.69
CA HIS A 337 5.31 -0.73 19.14
C HIS A 337 6.63 -0.98 19.88
N GLU A 338 7.45 -1.91 19.38
CA GLU A 338 8.78 -2.18 19.94
C GLU A 338 9.75 -1.01 19.70
N LEU A 339 9.65 -0.34 18.54
CA LEU A 339 10.48 0.84 18.23
C LEU A 339 10.14 2.05 19.12
N LEU A 340 8.86 2.27 19.43
CA LEU A 340 8.44 3.32 20.37
C LEU A 340 8.98 3.07 21.80
N ILE A 341 8.95 1.81 22.26
CA ILE A 341 9.49 1.46 23.58
C ILE A 341 11.01 1.71 23.62
N GLN A 342 11.72 1.43 22.53
CA GLN A 342 13.17 1.67 22.44
C GLN A 342 13.52 3.16 22.39
N SER A 343 12.73 4.00 21.71
CA SER A 343 12.94 5.46 21.73
C SER A 343 12.71 6.03 23.13
N ASP A 344 11.64 5.60 23.81
CA ASP A 344 11.30 6.09 25.15
C ASP A 344 12.31 5.60 26.21
N ALA A 345 12.86 4.40 26.04
CA ALA A 345 13.94 3.88 26.90
C ALA A 345 15.28 4.60 26.64
N GLY A 346 15.57 4.98 25.39
CA GLY A 346 16.75 5.78 25.03
C GLY A 346 16.67 7.22 25.56
N GLU A 347 15.49 7.84 25.54
CA GLU A 347 15.24 9.13 26.20
C GLU A 347 15.36 9.02 27.72
N LYS A 348 14.87 7.93 28.34
CA LYS A 348 15.03 7.73 29.79
C LYS A 348 16.48 7.46 30.23
N HIS A 349 17.32 6.88 29.38
CA HIS A 349 18.74 6.70 29.66
C HIS A 349 19.58 7.96 29.41
N THR A 350 19.16 8.83 28.50
CA THR A 350 19.82 10.13 28.26
C THR A 350 19.34 11.22 29.22
N ALA A 351 18.12 11.12 29.75
CA ALA A 351 17.60 12.02 30.80
C ALA A 351 18.30 11.88 32.17
N ALA A 352 19.24 10.95 32.33
CA ALA A 352 20.10 10.87 33.51
C ALA A 352 21.34 11.79 33.42
N THR A 353 21.57 12.44 32.28
CA THR A 353 22.58 13.49 32.11
C THR A 353 22.06 14.55 31.14
N ASP A 354 21.66 15.67 31.73
CA ASP A 354 21.31 16.96 31.13
C ASP A 354 19.95 17.13 30.43
N SER A 355 19.29 18.17 30.90
CA SER A 355 17.96 18.68 30.59
C SER A 355 17.97 19.50 29.30
N ILE A 356 17.20 19.13 28.26
CA ILE A 356 16.56 20.09 27.34
C ILE A 356 15.23 19.52 26.82
N ALA A 357 14.17 20.24 27.12
CA ALA A 357 12.83 20.10 26.56
C ALA A 357 12.70 20.84 25.20
N HIS A 358 11.70 20.41 24.43
CA HIS A 358 11.09 21.09 23.27
C HIS A 358 11.81 20.99 21.92
N MET A 359 11.34 20.04 21.10
CA MET A 359 11.57 20.03 19.66
C MET A 359 10.59 21.02 18.99
N ASN A 360 10.92 22.32 19.07
CA ASN A 360 10.40 23.34 18.17
C ASN A 360 11.07 23.16 16.80
N ILE A 361 10.31 22.75 15.79
CA ILE A 361 10.75 22.92 14.40
C ILE A 361 10.36 24.34 14.00
N ALA A 362 11.36 25.21 14.00
CA ALA A 362 11.25 26.59 13.57
C ALA A 362 10.76 26.65 12.11
N THR A 363 9.67 27.38 11.91
CA THR A 363 9.26 27.98 10.66
C THR A 363 10.20 29.15 10.35
N GLU A 364 11.11 28.99 9.38
CA GLU A 364 11.68 30.15 8.71
C GLU A 364 10.68 30.67 7.67
N VAL A 365 9.92 31.68 8.10
CA VAL A 365 9.22 32.61 7.24
C VAL A 365 10.27 33.61 6.73
N SER A 366 10.73 33.47 5.49
CA SER A 366 11.39 34.58 4.81
C SER A 366 10.32 35.55 4.31
N SER A 367 10.15 36.65 5.04
CA SER A 367 9.46 37.84 4.60
C SER A 367 10.08 38.39 3.31
N GLY A 368 9.24 38.65 2.32
CA GLY A 368 9.61 39.51 1.20
C GLY A 368 9.53 40.99 1.58
N PRO A 369 10.15 41.88 0.78
CA PRO A 369 9.59 43.18 0.44
C PRO A 369 9.06 43.08 -1.01
N GLY A 370 7.96 43.67 -1.46
CA GLY A 370 7.20 44.83 -1.03
C GLY A 370 6.46 45.24 -2.31
N ARG A 371 5.16 45.53 -2.20
CA ARG A 371 4.40 46.11 -3.31
C ARG A 371 4.87 47.53 -3.57
N SER A 372 5.12 47.86 -4.84
CA SER A 372 4.90 49.21 -5.37
C SER A 372 4.54 49.11 -6.85
N GLN A 373 3.27 49.45 -7.11
CA GLN A 373 2.62 49.82 -8.39
C GLN A 373 2.47 48.76 -9.48
#